data_AF-I3WNV9-F1
#
_entry.id   AF-I3WNV9-F1
#
_cell.length_a   1.000
_cell.length_b   1.000
_cell.length_c   1.000
_cell.angle_alpha   90.00
_cell.angle_beta   90.00
_cell.angle_gamma   90.00
#
_symmetry.space_group_name_H-M   'P 1'
#
loop_
_entity.id
_entity.type
_entity.pdbx_description
1 polymer ?
#
loop_
_entity_poly.entity_id
_entity_poly.type
_entity_poly.pdbx_seq_one_letter_code
_entity_poly.pdbx_strand_id
1 'polypeptide(L)'
;NAIRTTPQTLSNLCLKMNVKLGGVNSILLPNVRPRIFNEPVIFFGCDITHPPAGDSRKPSIAAVVGSMDAHPSRYAATVRVQQHRQEIISDLTYMVRELLVQFYRNTRFKPARIVVYRDGVSEGQFFNVLQYELRAIREACMMLERGYQPGITFIAVQKRHHTRLFAVEKKDQVGKAYNIPPGTTVDVGITHPTEFDFYLCSHAGIQGTSRPSHYHVLWDDNNLTADELQQLTYQMCHTYVRCTRSVSIPAPA
;
A
#
# COMPACT_ATOMS: atom_id res chain seq x y z
N ASN A 1 -10.05 -22.25 -22.33
CA ASN A 1 -9.42 -21.69 -23.53
C ASN A 1 -10.19 -20.47 -24.00
N ALA A 2 -9.62 -19.27 -23.87
CA ALA A 2 -10.29 -18.03 -24.28
C ALA A 2 -10.24 -17.88 -25.80
N ILE A 3 -11.20 -18.50 -26.50
CA ILE A 3 -11.26 -18.51 -27.97
C ILE A 3 -11.81 -17.18 -28.53
N ARG A 4 -12.50 -16.38 -27.71
CA ARG A 4 -13.09 -15.09 -28.12
C ARG A 4 -12.37 -13.92 -27.46
N THR A 5 -11.70 -13.10 -28.26
CA THR A 5 -11.05 -11.86 -27.82
C THR A 5 -12.06 -10.71 -27.76
N THR A 6 -11.91 -9.82 -26.77
CA THR A 6 -12.63 -8.54 -26.73
C THR A 6 -11.63 -7.39 -26.67
N PRO A 7 -11.95 -6.18 -27.20
CA PRO A 7 -11.06 -5.02 -27.11
C PRO A 7 -10.65 -4.69 -25.67
N GLN A 8 -11.58 -4.79 -24.71
CA GLN A 8 -11.28 -4.54 -23.29
C GLN A 8 -10.31 -5.57 -22.71
N THR A 9 -10.45 -6.85 -23.05
CA THR A 9 -9.53 -7.90 -22.61
C THR A 9 -8.13 -7.69 -23.18
N LEU A 10 -8.04 -7.36 -24.48
CA LEU A 10 -6.76 -7.09 -25.15
C LEU A 10 -6.09 -5.85 -24.57
N SER A 11 -6.84 -4.76 -24.33
CA SER A 11 -6.32 -3.55 -23.67
C SER A 11 -5.74 -3.86 -22.29
N ASN A 12 -6.46 -4.60 -21.44
CA ASN A 12 -5.97 -5.02 -20.12
C ASN A 12 -4.75 -5.95 -20.21
N LEU A 13 -4.64 -6.75 -21.28
CA LEU A 13 -3.46 -7.57 -21.54
C LEU A 13 -2.26 -6.70 -21.91
N CYS A 14 -2.44 -5.70 -22.78
CA CYS A 14 -1.40 -4.74 -23.15
C CYS A 14 -0.88 -3.96 -21.94
N LEU A 15 -1.76 -3.54 -21.02
CA LEU A 15 -1.35 -2.91 -19.75
C LEU A 15 -0.34 -3.77 -18.97
N LYS A 16 -0.58 -5.09 -18.91
CA LYS A 16 0.30 -6.04 -18.22
C LYS A 16 1.59 -6.29 -19.00
N MET A 17 1.53 -6.35 -20.34
CA MET A 17 2.70 -6.57 -21.18
C MET A 17 3.66 -5.40 -21.10
N ASN A 18 3.17 -4.16 -21.24
CA ASN A 18 4.00 -2.96 -21.17
C ASN A 18 4.81 -2.88 -19.87
N VAL A 19 4.16 -3.11 -18.73
CA VAL A 19 4.81 -3.10 -17.41
C VAL A 19 5.86 -4.20 -17.28
N LYS A 20 5.57 -5.42 -17.74
CA LYS A 20 6.52 -6.54 -17.71
C LYS A 20 7.77 -6.28 -18.57
N LEU A 21 7.63 -5.47 -19.62
CA LEU A 21 8.73 -5.04 -20.48
C LEU A 21 9.42 -3.76 -19.98
N GLY A 22 9.08 -3.29 -18.77
CA GLY A 22 9.71 -2.13 -18.13
C GLY A 22 9.09 -0.77 -18.49
N GLY A 23 7.99 -0.75 -19.24
CA GLY A 23 7.26 0.46 -19.60
C GLY A 23 6.44 1.03 -18.45
N VAL A 24 6.03 2.29 -18.61
CA VAL A 24 5.17 3.03 -17.69
C VAL A 24 3.83 3.27 -18.39
N ASN A 25 2.72 2.81 -17.79
CA ASN A 25 1.38 2.97 -18.40
C ASN A 25 0.85 4.40 -18.23
N SER A 26 0.96 4.93 -17.02
CA SER A 26 0.49 6.26 -16.63
C SER A 26 1.16 6.68 -15.33
N ILE A 27 1.14 7.99 -15.06
CA ILE A 27 1.68 8.59 -13.85
C ILE A 27 0.63 9.50 -13.20
N LEU A 28 0.77 9.76 -11.90
CA LEU A 28 0.02 10.82 -11.24
C LEU A 28 0.42 12.17 -11.86
N LEU A 29 -0.54 13.07 -12.02
CA LEU A 29 -0.27 14.41 -12.52
C LEU A 29 0.67 15.13 -11.52
N PRO A 30 1.89 15.54 -11.93
CA PRO A 30 2.89 15.98 -10.97
C PRO A 30 2.50 17.16 -10.09
N ASN A 31 1.69 18.09 -10.63
CA ASN A 31 1.31 19.36 -9.99
C ASN A 31 0.28 19.22 -8.86
N VAL A 32 -0.37 18.05 -8.73
CA VAL A 32 -1.40 17.81 -7.70
C VAL A 32 -0.95 16.79 -6.66
N ARG A 33 0.33 16.40 -6.69
CA ARG A 33 0.90 15.45 -5.74
C ARG A 33 1.13 16.14 -4.38
N PRO A 34 0.94 15.42 -3.25
CA PRO A 34 1.26 15.91 -1.92
C PRO A 34 2.71 16.35 -1.77
N ARG A 35 2.98 17.22 -0.79
CA ARG A 35 4.31 17.80 -0.55
C ARG A 35 5.40 16.78 -0.25
N ILE A 36 5.04 15.58 0.19
CA ILE A 36 5.96 14.47 0.44
C ILE A 36 6.85 14.15 -0.78
N PHE A 37 6.34 14.42 -2.00
CA PHE A 37 7.05 14.21 -3.26
C PHE A 37 8.12 15.28 -3.57
N ASN A 38 8.23 16.35 -2.77
CA ASN A 38 9.21 17.42 -2.98
C ASN A 38 10.65 16.98 -2.67
N GLU A 39 10.82 15.89 -1.92
CA GLU A 39 12.11 15.24 -1.72
C GLU A 39 12.00 13.77 -2.12
N PRO A 40 13.14 13.09 -2.38
CA PRO A 40 13.12 11.68 -2.73
C PRO A 40 12.39 10.85 -1.66
N VAL A 41 11.33 10.15 -2.08
CA VAL A 41 10.52 9.29 -1.22
C VAL A 41 10.42 7.91 -1.85
N ILE A 42 10.49 6.88 -1.02
CA ILE A 42 10.22 5.49 -1.43
C ILE A 42 8.96 4.97 -0.74
N PHE A 43 8.10 4.32 -1.51
CA PHE A 43 6.87 3.69 -1.03
C PHE A 43 7.08 2.19 -0.95
N PHE A 44 6.97 1.65 0.25
CA PHE A 44 6.95 0.22 0.50
C PHE A 44 5.54 -0.31 0.65
N GLY A 45 5.33 -1.52 0.16
CA GLY A 45 4.17 -2.33 0.47
C GLY A 45 4.61 -3.69 0.99
N CYS A 46 4.01 -4.11 2.10
CA CYS A 46 4.42 -5.28 2.86
C CYS A 46 3.19 -6.17 3.14
N ASP A 47 3.21 -7.41 2.67
CA ASP A 47 2.16 -8.41 2.91
C ASP A 47 2.74 -9.74 3.36
N ILE A 48 1.95 -10.47 4.14
CA ILE A 48 2.22 -11.86 4.50
C ILE A 48 1.03 -12.72 4.11
N THR A 49 1.30 -13.70 3.25
CA THR A 49 0.32 -14.73 2.92
C THR A 49 0.57 -15.97 3.76
N HIS A 50 -0.44 -16.35 4.57
CA HIS A 50 -0.43 -17.59 5.34
C HIS A 50 -1.00 -18.78 4.56
N PRO A 51 -0.61 -20.02 4.94
CA PRO A 51 -1.26 -21.22 4.46
C PRO A 51 -2.77 -21.27 4.80
N PRO A 52 -3.55 -22.05 4.03
CA PRO A 52 -4.97 -22.28 4.31
C PRO A 52 -5.25 -22.81 5.72
N ALA A 53 -6.48 -22.66 6.19
CA ALA A 53 -6.93 -23.27 7.44
C ALA A 53 -6.73 -24.80 7.42
N GLY A 54 -6.31 -25.36 8.56
CA GLY A 54 -6.00 -26.79 8.68
C GLY A 54 -4.59 -27.19 8.25
N ASP A 55 -3.83 -26.32 7.59
CA ASP A 55 -2.41 -26.56 7.31
C ASP A 55 -1.56 -26.20 8.54
N SER A 56 -0.63 -27.07 8.90
CA SER A 56 0.30 -26.92 10.03
C SER A 56 1.79 -27.00 9.64
N ARG A 57 2.09 -27.14 8.34
CA ARG A 57 3.45 -27.41 7.85
C ARG A 57 3.97 -26.36 6.90
N LYS A 58 3.11 -25.83 6.03
CA LYS A 58 3.54 -24.87 5.01
C LYS A 58 4.02 -23.59 5.67
N PRO A 59 5.08 -22.97 5.14
CA PRO A 59 5.56 -21.70 5.68
C PRO A 59 4.62 -20.55 5.29
N SER A 60 4.74 -19.43 6.01
CA SER A 60 4.21 -18.15 5.54
C SER A 60 5.14 -17.55 4.50
N ILE A 61 4.60 -16.74 3.58
CA ILE A 61 5.40 -16.03 2.57
C ILE A 61 5.26 -14.54 2.82
N ALA A 62 6.39 -13.86 3.07
CA ALA A 62 6.45 -12.42 3.19
C ALA A 62 6.92 -11.80 1.86
N ALA A 63 6.24 -10.75 1.43
CA ALA A 63 6.59 -9.99 0.24
C ALA A 63 6.71 -8.51 0.59
N VAL A 64 7.79 -7.88 0.10
CA VAL A 64 7.99 -6.43 0.23
C VAL A 64 8.30 -5.87 -1.16
N VAL A 65 7.52 -4.89 -1.57
CA VAL A 65 7.75 -4.14 -2.81
C VAL A 65 8.19 -2.73 -2.49
N GLY A 66 9.01 -2.13 -3.35
CA GLY A 66 9.44 -0.74 -3.24
C GLY A 66 9.27 0.00 -4.55
N SER A 67 8.79 1.24 -4.52
CA SER A 67 8.73 2.10 -5.71
C SER A 67 10.14 2.39 -6.23
N MET A 68 10.33 2.49 -7.55
CA MET A 68 11.64 2.57 -8.20
C MET A 68 11.83 3.84 -9.05
N ASP A 69 10.88 4.78 -8.94
CA ASP A 69 10.89 6.07 -9.62
C ASP A 69 10.15 7.12 -8.76
N ALA A 70 10.23 8.39 -9.16
CA ALA A 70 9.56 9.49 -8.48
C ALA A 70 8.05 9.60 -8.78
N HIS A 71 7.53 8.84 -9.75
CA HIS A 71 6.11 8.81 -10.13
C HIS A 71 5.30 7.72 -9.42
N PRO A 72 5.88 7.14 -8.36
CA PRO A 72 5.85 5.71 -8.01
C PRO A 72 4.99 4.82 -8.93
N SER A 73 5.46 4.60 -10.15
CA SER A 73 4.79 3.71 -11.13
C SER A 73 5.44 2.34 -11.21
N ARG A 74 6.78 2.30 -11.24
CA ARG A 74 7.55 1.05 -11.27
C ARG A 74 7.85 0.59 -9.86
N TYR A 75 7.75 -0.72 -9.64
CA TYR A 75 8.07 -1.36 -8.37
C TYR A 75 9.03 -2.52 -8.58
N ALA A 76 9.96 -2.71 -7.64
CA ALA A 76 10.71 -3.95 -7.50
C ALA A 76 10.18 -4.73 -6.29
N ALA A 77 10.40 -6.04 -6.28
CA ALA A 77 9.88 -6.95 -5.26
C ALA A 77 11.00 -7.77 -4.64
N THR A 78 10.84 -8.04 -3.35
CA THR A 78 11.62 -9.01 -2.58
C THR A 78 10.63 -9.97 -1.92
N VAL A 79 10.98 -11.25 -1.81
CA VAL A 79 10.12 -12.29 -1.23
C VAL A 79 10.94 -13.22 -0.35
N ARG A 80 10.37 -13.63 0.78
CA ARG A 80 10.99 -14.54 1.74
C ARG A 80 9.98 -15.54 2.26
N VAL A 81 10.47 -16.74 2.53
CA VAL A 81 9.72 -17.79 3.20
C VAL A 81 10.06 -17.71 4.68
N GLN A 82 9.06 -17.72 5.56
CA GLN A 82 9.25 -17.61 7.00
C GLN A 82 8.41 -18.62 7.79
N GLN A 83 8.55 -18.62 9.11
CA GLN A 83 7.90 -19.62 9.97
C GLN A 83 6.38 -19.65 9.76
N HIS A 84 5.80 -20.84 9.91
CA HIS A 84 4.37 -21.08 9.82
C HIS A 84 3.58 -20.09 10.68
N ARG A 85 2.63 -19.36 10.07
CA ARG A 85 1.75 -18.38 10.73
C ARG A 85 2.45 -17.27 11.52
N GLN A 86 3.70 -16.95 11.16
CA GLN A 86 4.39 -15.78 11.70
C GLN A 86 3.95 -14.50 10.97
N GLU A 87 3.48 -13.50 11.72
CA GLU A 87 2.99 -12.20 11.22
C GLU A 87 4.08 -11.12 11.10
N ILE A 88 5.23 -11.33 11.73
CA ILE A 88 6.36 -10.38 11.66
C ILE A 88 7.25 -10.78 10.49
N ILE A 89 7.58 -9.85 9.60
CA ILE A 89 8.51 -10.12 8.50
C ILE A 89 9.93 -10.29 9.05
N SER A 90 10.42 -11.52 9.10
CA SER A 90 11.71 -11.84 9.77
C SER A 90 12.91 -11.19 9.10
N ASP A 91 12.94 -11.22 7.78
CA ASP A 91 14.07 -10.76 6.96
C ASP A 91 13.89 -9.31 6.46
N LEU A 92 13.02 -8.53 7.11
CA LEU A 92 12.63 -7.20 6.62
C LEU A 92 13.84 -6.27 6.43
N THR A 93 14.83 -6.32 7.34
CA THR A 93 16.06 -5.54 7.25
C THR A 93 16.75 -5.74 5.90
N TYR A 94 16.92 -6.98 5.47
CA TYR A 94 17.61 -7.31 4.22
C TYR A 94 16.75 -6.99 2.99
N MET A 95 15.44 -7.25 3.06
CA MET A 95 14.47 -6.92 2.00
C MET A 95 14.44 -5.41 1.72
N VAL A 96 14.35 -4.59 2.77
CA VAL A 96 14.38 -3.12 2.67
C VAL A 96 15.72 -2.65 2.14
N ARG A 97 16.84 -3.19 2.63
CA ARG A 97 18.18 -2.85 2.15
C ARG A 97 18.33 -3.10 0.65
N GLU A 98 17.88 -4.25 0.16
CA GLU A 98 17.91 -4.59 -1.27
C GLU A 98 17.13 -3.55 -2.10
N LEU A 99 15.93 -3.19 -1.65
CA LEU A 99 15.08 -2.21 -2.34
C LEU A 99 15.65 -0.79 -2.30
N LEU A 100 16.24 -0.36 -1.19
CA LEU A 100 16.90 0.95 -1.09
C LEU A 100 18.12 1.05 -2.04
N VAL A 101 18.92 -0.01 -2.15
CA VAL A 101 20.03 -0.08 -3.12
C VAL A 101 19.51 -0.01 -4.55
N GLN A 102 18.44 -0.74 -4.86
CA GLN A 102 17.83 -0.70 -6.20
C GLN A 102 17.24 0.68 -6.52
N PHE A 103 16.55 1.31 -5.56
CA PHE A 103 16.05 2.67 -5.71
C PHE A 103 17.18 3.63 -6.05
N TYR A 104 18.28 3.61 -5.28
CA TYR A 104 19.43 4.47 -5.54
C TYR A 104 20.06 4.22 -6.92
N ARG A 105 20.15 2.96 -7.37
CA ARG A 105 20.64 2.63 -8.71
C ARG A 105 19.75 3.21 -9.81
N ASN A 106 18.44 3.23 -9.60
CA ASN A 106 17.47 3.67 -10.59
C ASN A 106 17.27 5.18 -10.62
N THR A 107 17.33 5.84 -9.47
CA THR A 107 17.00 7.27 -9.34
C THR A 107 18.23 8.15 -9.12
N ARG A 108 19.34 7.57 -8.63
CA ARG A 108 20.52 8.28 -8.11
C ARG A 108 20.25 9.16 -6.87
N PHE A 109 19.08 9.00 -6.27
CA PHE A 109 18.69 9.67 -5.03
C PHE A 109 18.61 8.68 -3.88
N LYS A 110 19.02 9.13 -2.69
CA LYS A 110 18.72 8.44 -1.44
C LYS A 110 17.35 8.94 -0.96
N PRO A 111 16.39 8.06 -0.61
CA PRO A 111 15.14 8.51 -0.04
C PRO A 111 15.38 9.34 1.23
N ALA A 112 14.86 10.55 1.29
CA ALA A 112 14.75 11.32 2.52
C ALA A 112 13.57 10.84 3.37
N ARG A 113 12.56 10.23 2.72
CA ARG A 113 11.34 9.72 3.33
C ARG A 113 11.05 8.28 2.91
N ILE A 114 10.51 7.51 3.84
CA ILE A 114 10.02 6.15 3.63
C ILE A 114 8.55 6.12 4.06
N VAL A 115 7.66 5.68 3.18
CA VAL A 115 6.24 5.43 3.51
C VAL A 115 5.97 3.94 3.36
N VAL A 116 5.48 3.30 4.42
CA VAL A 116 5.21 1.86 4.45
C VAL A 116 3.71 1.62 4.58
N TYR A 117 3.15 0.87 3.63
CA TYR A 117 1.81 0.28 3.73
C TYR A 117 1.93 -1.21 4.08
N ARG A 118 1.56 -1.58 5.30
CA ARG A 118 1.63 -2.96 5.83
C ARG A 118 0.22 -3.58 5.85
N ASP A 119 -0.09 -4.48 4.92
CA ASP A 119 -1.42 -5.13 4.80
C ASP A 119 -1.58 -6.31 5.76
N GLY A 120 -2.78 -6.51 6.29
CA GLY A 120 -3.15 -7.77 6.95
C GLY A 120 -2.80 -7.88 8.43
N VAL A 121 -2.29 -6.82 9.06
CA VAL A 121 -2.01 -6.81 10.49
C VAL A 121 -3.28 -6.49 11.29
N SER A 122 -3.59 -7.31 12.29
CA SER A 122 -4.70 -7.04 13.22
C SER A 122 -4.30 -6.05 14.32
N GLU A 123 -5.25 -5.31 14.89
CA GLU A 123 -5.01 -4.31 15.94
C GLU A 123 -4.24 -4.89 17.14
N GLY A 124 -4.60 -6.11 17.58
CA GLY A 124 -3.91 -6.82 18.67
C GLY A 124 -2.45 -7.17 18.39
N GLN A 125 -1.98 -7.00 17.15
CA GLN A 125 -0.59 -7.24 16.74
C GLN A 125 0.17 -5.94 16.43
N PHE A 126 -0.49 -4.78 16.41
CA PHE A 126 0.12 -3.50 15.99
C PHE A 126 1.42 -3.20 16.74
N PHE A 127 1.39 -3.24 18.07
CA PHE A 127 2.55 -2.93 18.89
C PHE A 127 3.74 -3.85 18.58
N ASN A 128 3.49 -5.16 18.53
CA ASN A 128 4.54 -6.14 18.26
C ASN A 128 5.09 -5.97 16.84
N VAL A 129 4.24 -5.91 15.83
CA VAL A 129 4.68 -5.74 14.43
C VAL A 129 5.46 -4.44 14.28
N LEU A 130 4.95 -3.32 14.79
CA LEU A 130 5.63 -2.04 14.71
C LEU A 130 7.01 -2.10 15.37
N GLN A 131 7.11 -2.64 16.59
CA GLN A 131 8.37 -2.67 17.34
C GLN A 131 9.48 -3.39 16.58
N TYR A 132 9.16 -4.52 15.94
CA TYR A 132 10.14 -5.30 15.18
C TYR A 132 10.39 -4.71 13.78
N GLU A 133 9.34 -4.37 13.04
CA GLU A 133 9.45 -3.98 11.65
C GLU A 133 10.00 -2.55 11.49
N LEU A 134 9.61 -1.61 12.35
CA LEU A 134 10.18 -0.25 12.33
C LEU A 134 11.68 -0.29 12.63
N ARG A 135 12.10 -1.11 13.61
CA ARG A 135 13.51 -1.30 13.94
C ARG A 135 14.29 -1.91 12.77
N ALA A 136 13.71 -2.91 12.10
CA ALA A 136 14.33 -3.53 10.93
C ALA A 136 14.53 -2.55 9.77
N ILE A 137 13.55 -1.67 9.50
CA ILE A 137 13.69 -0.61 8.48
C ILE A 137 14.81 0.36 8.85
N ARG A 138 14.87 0.81 10.12
CA ARG A 138 15.95 1.70 10.61
C ARG A 138 17.33 1.03 10.51
N GLU A 139 17.42 -0.25 10.86
CA GLU A 139 18.64 -1.03 10.74
C GLU A 139 19.11 -1.12 9.29
N ALA A 140 18.19 -1.35 8.34
CA ALA A 140 18.51 -1.38 6.92
C ALA A 140 19.12 -0.06 6.41
N CYS A 141 18.59 1.08 6.87
CA CYS A 141 19.15 2.40 6.57
C CYS A 141 20.56 2.57 7.13
N MET A 142 20.77 2.23 8.42
CA MET A 142 22.08 2.35 9.07
C MET A 142 23.15 1.40 8.49
N MET A 143 22.74 0.23 7.99
CA MET A 143 23.63 -0.72 7.30
C MET A 143 24.14 -0.19 5.95
N LEU A 144 23.42 0.74 5.31
CA LEU A 144 23.83 1.33 4.04
C LEU A 144 24.82 2.47 4.24
N GLU A 145 24.56 3.32 5.24
CA GLU A 145 25.41 4.48 5.53
C GLU A 145 25.25 4.90 6.99
N ARG A 146 26.38 5.15 7.67
CA ARG A 146 26.39 5.61 9.05
C ARG A 146 25.69 6.98 9.13
N GLY A 147 24.65 7.07 9.96
CA GLY A 147 23.86 8.30 10.14
C GLY A 147 22.75 8.51 9.10
N TYR A 148 22.53 7.58 8.16
CA TYR A 148 21.39 7.67 7.25
C TYR A 148 20.08 7.33 7.99
N GLN A 149 19.28 8.37 8.25
CA GLN A 149 18.06 8.30 9.05
C GLN A 149 16.91 9.01 8.33
N PRO A 150 16.36 8.42 7.25
CA PRO A 150 15.19 8.98 6.58
C PRO A 150 13.96 8.93 7.50
N GLY A 151 13.04 9.88 7.34
CA GLY A 151 11.78 9.88 8.09
C GLY A 151 10.87 8.74 7.65
N ILE A 152 10.37 7.93 8.59
CA ILE A 152 9.51 6.78 8.32
C ILE A 152 8.06 7.10 8.70
N THR A 153 7.12 6.87 7.78
CA THR A 153 5.69 6.76 8.07
C THR A 153 5.27 5.30 7.92
N PHE A 154 4.72 4.70 8.97
CA PHE A 154 4.30 3.30 9.01
C PHE A 154 2.78 3.21 9.16
N ILE A 155 2.11 2.64 8.15
CA ILE A 155 0.66 2.62 8.05
C ILE A 155 0.22 1.16 7.94
N ALA A 156 -0.55 0.68 8.92
CA ALA A 156 -1.26 -0.58 8.82
C ALA A 156 -2.48 -0.41 7.90
N VAL A 157 -2.66 -1.34 6.96
CA VAL A 157 -3.80 -1.38 6.04
C VAL A 157 -4.65 -2.60 6.37
N GLN A 158 -5.93 -2.38 6.62
CA GLN A 158 -6.88 -3.43 6.96
C GLN A 158 -8.07 -3.37 6.02
N LYS A 159 -8.13 -4.29 5.06
CA LYS A 159 -9.29 -4.45 4.16
C LYS A 159 -10.37 -5.37 4.74
N ARG A 160 -10.02 -6.22 5.70
CA ARG A 160 -10.88 -7.27 6.24
C ARG A 160 -11.31 -6.95 7.68
N HIS A 161 -12.34 -6.13 7.81
CA HIS A 161 -12.99 -5.78 9.07
C HIS A 161 -14.53 -5.76 8.91
N HIS A 162 -15.23 -5.43 9.98
CA HIS A 162 -16.70 -5.47 10.05
C HIS A 162 -17.38 -4.12 9.78
N THR A 163 -16.65 -3.00 9.79
CA THR A 163 -17.17 -1.66 9.46
C THR A 163 -17.72 -1.60 8.03
N ARG A 164 -18.92 -1.04 7.88
CA ARG A 164 -19.56 -0.75 6.58
C ARG A 164 -20.09 0.66 6.60
N LEU A 165 -19.98 1.33 5.45
CA LEU A 165 -20.43 2.70 5.26
C LEU A 165 -21.53 2.71 4.19
N PHE A 166 -22.59 3.47 4.44
CA PHE A 166 -23.74 3.59 3.56
C PHE A 166 -24.04 5.06 3.32
N ALA A 167 -24.41 5.41 2.09
CA ALA A 167 -24.89 6.74 1.78
C ALA A 167 -26.26 6.96 2.43
N VAL A 168 -26.41 8.07 3.17
CA VAL A 168 -27.68 8.46 3.80
C VAL A 168 -28.70 8.82 2.72
N GLU A 169 -28.28 9.61 1.75
CA GLU A 169 -29.12 10.06 0.65
C GLU A 169 -29.03 9.11 -0.55
N LYS A 170 -30.17 8.81 -1.18
CA LYS A 170 -30.22 7.95 -2.38
C LYS A 170 -29.43 8.52 -3.55
N LYS A 171 -29.32 9.86 -3.66
CA LYS A 171 -28.59 10.53 -4.74
C LYS A 171 -27.07 10.28 -4.69
N ASP A 172 -26.54 9.96 -3.51
CA ASP A 172 -25.11 9.73 -3.32
C ASP A 172 -24.73 8.24 -3.50
N GLN A 173 -25.72 7.39 -3.74
CA GLN A 173 -25.52 5.97 -4.03
C GLN A 173 -25.00 5.77 -5.46
N VAL A 174 -23.92 5.00 -5.61
CA VAL A 174 -23.25 4.78 -6.90
C VAL A 174 -23.44 3.34 -7.40
N GLY A 175 -23.81 3.24 -8.68
CA GLY A 175 -23.92 1.98 -9.40
C GLY A 175 -25.10 1.10 -8.96
N LYS A 176 -25.21 -0.10 -9.55
CA LYS A 176 -26.31 -1.03 -9.28
C LYS A 176 -26.30 -1.62 -7.87
N ALA A 177 -25.17 -1.53 -7.19
CA ALA A 177 -24.99 -2.03 -5.84
C ALA A 177 -25.24 -0.98 -4.76
N TYR A 178 -25.59 0.26 -5.14
CA TYR A 178 -25.96 1.35 -4.25
C TYR A 178 -24.92 1.65 -3.15
N ASN A 179 -23.63 1.55 -3.50
CA ASN A 179 -22.53 1.81 -2.58
C ASN A 179 -22.24 3.30 -2.43
N ILE A 180 -21.46 3.65 -1.40
CA ILE A 180 -20.81 4.96 -1.30
C ILE A 180 -19.86 5.22 -2.50
N PRO A 181 -19.65 6.49 -2.88
CA PRO A 181 -18.76 6.85 -3.99
C PRO A 181 -17.29 6.50 -3.68
N PRO A 182 -16.46 6.22 -4.71
CA PRO A 182 -15.02 6.09 -4.52
C PRO A 182 -14.42 7.39 -4.00
N GLY A 183 -13.55 7.29 -3.01
CA GLY A 183 -12.95 8.44 -2.33
C GLY A 183 -13.69 8.90 -1.08
N THR A 184 -14.79 8.24 -0.69
CA THR A 184 -15.40 8.48 0.64
C THR A 184 -14.37 8.15 1.73
N THR A 185 -14.06 9.17 2.53
CA THR A 185 -13.15 9.11 3.66
C THR A 185 -13.91 9.41 4.95
N VAL A 186 -13.61 8.66 6.02
CA VAL A 186 -14.17 8.89 7.36
C VAL A 186 -13.04 8.80 8.37
N ASP A 187 -12.72 9.92 9.00
CA ASP A 187 -11.70 10.07 10.05
C ASP A 187 -12.27 10.64 11.36
N VAL A 188 -13.60 10.81 11.45
CA VAL A 188 -14.30 11.34 12.62
C VAL A 188 -15.46 10.43 13.03
N GLY A 189 -15.71 10.34 14.33
CA GLY A 189 -16.91 9.75 14.93
C GLY A 189 -16.83 8.24 15.17
N ILE A 190 -16.35 7.48 14.19
CA ILE A 190 -16.22 6.00 14.28
C ILE A 190 -14.77 5.50 14.26
N THR A 191 -13.82 6.43 14.26
CA THR A 191 -12.37 6.19 14.32
C THR A 191 -11.87 6.12 15.75
N HIS A 192 -10.60 5.78 15.94
CA HIS A 192 -9.96 5.69 17.24
C HIS A 192 -10.05 7.03 17.99
N PRO A 193 -10.35 7.06 19.30
CA PRO A 193 -10.56 8.31 20.04
C PRO A 193 -9.30 9.18 20.18
N THR A 194 -8.11 8.61 20.02
CA THR A 194 -6.83 9.30 20.28
C THR A 194 -5.72 9.02 19.28
N GLU A 195 -5.87 7.99 18.44
CA GLU A 195 -4.82 7.57 17.52
C GLU A 195 -5.15 8.08 16.13
N PHE A 196 -4.20 7.97 15.21
CA PHE A 196 -4.38 8.50 13.86
C PHE A 196 -4.80 7.39 12.91
N ASP A 197 -6.11 7.22 12.75
CA ASP A 197 -6.73 6.27 11.84
C ASP A 197 -7.81 6.91 10.98
N PHE A 198 -8.10 6.28 9.84
CA PHE A 198 -9.18 6.68 8.95
C PHE A 198 -9.64 5.52 8.07
N TYR A 199 -10.89 5.58 7.65
CA TYR A 199 -11.44 4.73 6.60
C TYR A 199 -11.38 5.45 5.26
N LEU A 200 -10.99 4.73 4.20
CA LEU A 200 -11.07 5.22 2.83
C LEU A 200 -11.65 4.13 1.92
N CYS A 201 -12.83 4.42 1.34
CA CYS A 201 -13.41 3.61 0.27
C CYS A 201 -12.88 4.07 -1.08
N SER A 202 -11.67 3.69 -1.43
CA SER A 202 -10.99 4.18 -2.64
C SER A 202 -11.55 3.66 -3.97
N HIS A 203 -12.48 2.70 -3.98
CA HIS A 203 -12.89 1.97 -5.18
C HIS A 203 -14.41 2.03 -5.40
N ALA A 204 -14.82 1.93 -6.66
CA ALA A 204 -16.23 1.83 -7.02
C ALA A 204 -16.78 0.42 -6.70
N GLY A 205 -17.84 0.35 -5.89
CA GLY A 205 -18.50 -0.91 -5.51
C GLY A 205 -19.34 -1.50 -6.64
N ILE A 206 -18.79 -2.50 -7.35
CA ILE A 206 -19.44 -3.13 -8.50
C ILE A 206 -20.61 -4.03 -8.06
N GLN A 207 -20.43 -4.77 -6.97
CA GLN A 207 -21.39 -5.75 -6.47
C GLN A 207 -21.28 -5.90 -4.95
N GLY A 208 -22.41 -6.15 -4.30
CA GLY A 208 -22.49 -6.29 -2.84
C GLY A 208 -22.16 -4.98 -2.14
N THR A 209 -21.85 -5.06 -0.84
CA THR A 209 -21.44 -3.90 -0.05
C THR A 209 -19.92 -3.73 -0.08
N SER A 210 -19.46 -2.55 -0.47
CA SER A 210 -18.04 -2.16 -0.45
C SER A 210 -17.46 -2.30 0.95
N ARG A 211 -16.19 -2.68 1.01
CA ARG A 211 -15.39 -2.67 2.24
C ARG A 211 -14.46 -1.46 2.20
N PRO A 212 -14.74 -0.38 2.95
CA PRO A 212 -13.84 0.77 3.03
C PRO A 212 -12.58 0.33 3.77
N SER A 213 -11.40 0.44 3.15
CA SER A 213 -10.16 0.00 3.81
C SER A 213 -9.88 0.91 5.00
N HIS A 214 -9.45 0.32 6.11
CA HIS A 214 -9.07 1.01 7.33
C HIS A 214 -7.55 1.20 7.36
N TYR A 215 -7.09 2.41 7.63
CA TYR A 215 -5.69 2.79 7.66
C TYR A 215 -5.37 3.31 9.06
N HIS A 216 -4.36 2.72 9.69
CA HIS A 216 -3.92 3.10 11.03
C HIS A 216 -2.46 3.52 10.99
N VAL A 217 -2.15 4.75 11.36
CA VAL A 217 -0.78 5.26 11.39
C VAL A 217 -0.14 4.85 12.70
N LEU A 218 0.77 3.88 12.61
CA LEU A 218 1.45 3.31 13.77
C LEU A 218 2.71 4.11 14.14
N TRP A 219 3.30 4.82 13.17
CA TRP A 219 4.46 5.67 13.38
C TRP A 219 4.56 6.73 12.27
N ASP A 220 4.99 7.94 12.60
CA ASP A 220 5.19 8.99 11.60
C ASP A 220 6.28 10.00 11.97
N ASP A 221 7.50 9.80 11.47
CA ASP A 221 8.58 10.79 11.56
C ASP A 221 8.37 11.97 10.58
N ASN A 222 7.50 11.80 9.57
CA ASN A 222 7.30 12.80 8.51
C ASN A 222 6.25 13.86 8.85
N ASN A 223 5.52 13.70 9.97
CA ASN A 223 4.49 14.61 10.47
C ASN A 223 3.46 14.99 9.39
N LEU A 224 2.94 13.98 8.69
CA LEU A 224 1.92 14.16 7.67
C LEU A 224 0.59 14.56 8.32
N THR A 225 -0.06 15.55 7.72
CA THR A 225 -1.43 15.90 8.14
C THR A 225 -2.42 14.84 7.68
N ALA A 226 -3.61 14.81 8.30
CA ALA A 226 -4.76 14.01 7.86
C ALA A 226 -5.01 14.17 6.36
N ASP A 227 -5.18 15.41 5.89
CA ASP A 227 -5.44 15.70 4.48
C ASP A 227 -4.33 15.20 3.55
N GLU A 228 -3.06 15.45 3.89
CA GLU A 228 -1.93 15.03 3.07
C GLU A 228 -1.83 13.51 2.96
N LEU A 229 -2.01 12.80 4.09
CA LEU A 229 -1.91 11.34 4.11
C LEU A 229 -3.12 10.66 3.44
N GLN A 230 -4.33 11.17 3.66
CA GLN A 230 -5.54 10.65 3.03
C GLN A 230 -5.49 10.88 1.51
N GLN A 231 -5.07 12.07 1.07
CA GLN A 231 -4.87 12.37 -0.35
C GLN A 231 -3.78 11.48 -0.96
N LEU A 232 -2.62 11.35 -0.29
CA LEU A 232 -1.54 10.47 -0.73
C LEU A 232 -2.04 9.04 -0.92
N THR A 233 -2.68 8.49 0.11
CA THR A 233 -3.20 7.11 0.12
C THR A 233 -4.22 6.89 -1.01
N TYR A 234 -5.11 7.86 -1.24
CA TYR A 234 -6.06 7.77 -2.34
C TYR A 234 -5.39 7.86 -3.72
N GLN A 235 -4.40 8.75 -3.90
CA GLN A 235 -3.63 8.82 -5.14
C GLN A 235 -2.86 7.52 -5.42
N MET A 236 -2.29 6.88 -4.39
CA MET A 236 -1.62 5.59 -4.54
C MET A 236 -2.59 4.46 -4.94
N CYS A 237 -3.90 4.60 -4.72
CA CYS A 237 -4.90 3.65 -5.24
C CYS A 237 -5.13 3.79 -6.76
N HIS A 238 -4.64 4.86 -7.38
CA HIS A 238 -4.77 5.12 -8.83
C HIS A 238 -3.51 4.73 -9.63
N THR A 239 -2.43 4.31 -8.98
CA THR A 239 -1.18 3.92 -9.67
C THR A 239 -1.13 2.43 -10.02
N TYR A 240 -2.20 1.67 -9.75
CA TYR A 240 -2.24 0.23 -10.00
C TYR A 240 -2.29 -0.11 -11.49
N VAL A 241 -1.19 -0.63 -12.01
CA VAL A 241 -0.92 -0.74 -13.44
C VAL A 241 -1.76 -1.75 -14.22
N ARG A 242 -2.53 -2.62 -13.56
CA ARG A 242 -3.27 -3.71 -14.23
C ARG A 242 -4.66 -3.29 -14.74
N CYS A 243 -5.15 -2.11 -14.37
CA CYS A 243 -6.45 -1.62 -14.81
C CYS A 243 -6.50 -0.09 -14.75
N THR A 244 -7.39 0.52 -15.53
CA THR A 244 -7.68 1.96 -15.54
C THR A 244 -8.76 2.31 -14.50
N ARG A 245 -8.59 1.86 -13.26
CA ARG A 245 -9.55 2.05 -12.15
C ARG A 245 -8.78 2.30 -10.86
N SER A 246 -9.35 3.10 -9.97
CA SER A 246 -8.91 3.12 -8.57
C SER A 246 -9.23 1.78 -7.90
N VAL A 247 -8.23 1.20 -7.22
CA VAL A 247 -8.33 -0.07 -6.50
C VAL A 247 -8.58 0.14 -5.01
N SER A 248 -8.93 -0.92 -4.29
CA SER A 248 -9.41 -0.84 -2.90
C SER A 248 -8.32 -0.55 -1.84
N ILE A 249 -7.06 -0.70 -2.21
CA ILE A 249 -5.88 -0.47 -1.37
C ILE A 249 -4.79 0.16 -2.25
N PRO A 250 -3.79 0.87 -1.69
CA PRO A 250 -2.71 1.46 -2.46
C PRO A 250 -2.00 0.42 -3.33
N ALA A 251 -1.56 0.81 -4.53
CA ALA A 251 -0.82 -0.08 -5.43
C ALA A 251 0.38 -0.83 -4.82
N PRO A 252 1.15 -0.28 -3.85
CA PRO A 252 2.20 -1.05 -3.19
C PRO A 252 1.67 -2.19 -2.30
N ALA A 253 0.49 -2.04 -1.68
CA ALA A 253 -0.05 -2.96 -0.68
C ALA A 253 -0.57 -4.27 -1.28
#